data_AF-A0AAV1J4B8-F1
#
_entry.id   AF-A0AAV1J4B8-F1
#
_cell.length_a   1.000
_cell.length_b   1.000
_cell.length_c   1.000
_cell.angle_alpha   90.00
_cell.angle_beta   90.00
_cell.angle_gamma   90.00
#
_symmetry.space_group_name_H-M   'P 1'
#
loop_
_entity.id
_entity.type
_entity.pdbx_description
1 polymer ?
#
loop_
_entity_poly.entity_id
_entity_poly.type
_entity_poly.pdbx_seq_one_letter_code
_entity_poly.pdbx_strand_id
1 'polypeptide(L)'
;MSTRLFTRQEVSTRDRKDNAAIIIDNVVYDVSGFLEDHPGGVEVLLNNAGLDASRCFHDVGHSDDARAWREQYRIGEVVPEERREVIASTNSLGSELSADELTWRGLFDVWAPPLMMGIAATLAYIYLF
;
A
#
# COMPACT_ATOMS: atom_id res chain seq x y z
N MET A 1 28.00 5.51 9.85
CA MET A 1 27.09 6.19 10.81
C MET A 1 26.43 5.11 11.64
N SER A 2 26.53 5.17 12.97
CA SER A 2 25.87 4.19 13.83
C SER A 2 24.37 4.49 13.85
N THR A 3 23.54 3.59 13.34
CA THR A 3 22.08 3.74 13.39
C THR A 3 21.62 3.43 14.81
N ARG A 4 20.89 4.36 15.44
CA ARG A 4 20.28 4.11 16.75
C ARG A 4 19.14 3.09 16.60
N LEU A 5 19.10 2.11 17.50
CA LEU A 5 18.03 1.14 17.56
C LEU A 5 17.00 1.56 18.61
N PHE A 6 15.73 1.35 18.30
CA PHE A 6 14.59 1.70 19.14
C PHE A 6 13.69 0.48 19.32
N THR A 7 13.15 0.29 20.52
CA THR A 7 12.04 -0.64 20.71
C THR A 7 10.73 0.06 20.32
N ARG A 8 9.73 -0.71 19.90
CA ARG A 8 8.38 -0.20 19.63
C ARG A 8 7.77 0.43 20.88
N GLN A 9 8.11 -0.10 22.06
CA GLN A 9 7.71 0.51 23.32
C GLN A 9 8.37 1.89 23.53
N GLU A 10 9.66 2.05 23.23
CA GLU A 10 10.33 3.36 23.29
C GLU A 10 9.65 4.35 22.34
N VAL A 11 9.36 3.93 21.10
CA VAL A 11 8.65 4.77 20.13
C VAL A 11 7.23 5.11 20.60
N SER A 12 6.50 4.19 21.24
CA SER A 12 5.14 4.46 21.75
C SER A 12 5.05 5.59 22.78
N THR A 13 6.16 5.94 23.44
CA THR A 13 6.21 7.08 24.37
C THR A 13 6.35 8.44 23.66
N ARG A 14 6.52 8.42 22.33
CA ARG A 14 6.74 9.58 21.45
C ARG A 14 5.45 9.93 20.70
N ASP A 15 4.40 10.21 21.47
CA ASP A 15 3.01 10.40 21.01
C ASP A 15 2.52 11.87 21.08
N ARG A 16 3.37 12.81 21.51
CA ARG A 16 3.01 14.22 21.71
C ARG A 16 3.53 15.12 20.58
N LYS A 17 2.91 16.29 20.39
CA LYS A 17 3.29 17.27 19.35
C LYS A 17 4.77 17.65 19.37
N ASP A 18 5.34 17.82 20.56
CA ASP A 18 6.72 18.22 20.80
C ASP A 18 7.74 17.08 20.65
N ASN A 19 7.27 15.83 20.59
CA ASN A 19 8.11 14.64 20.51
C ASN A 19 7.42 13.53 19.70
N ALA A 20 6.81 13.88 18.57
CA ALA A 20 6.05 12.93 17.76
C ALA A 20 7.01 12.09 16.91
N ALA A 21 6.98 10.78 17.06
CA ALA A 21 7.72 9.87 16.19
C ALA A 21 6.80 8.80 15.60
N ILE A 22 7.11 8.36 14.39
CA ILE A 22 6.35 7.30 13.70
C ILE A 22 7.29 6.25 13.15
N ILE A 23 6.78 5.03 13.00
CA ILE A 23 7.51 3.93 12.37
C ILE A 23 6.97 3.75 10.95
N ILE A 24 7.85 3.75 9.96
CA ILE A 24 7.55 3.39 8.57
C ILE A 24 8.58 2.36 8.12
N ASP A 25 8.12 1.16 7.76
CA ASP A 25 8.95 0.06 7.26
C ASP A 25 10.10 -0.33 8.21
N ASN A 26 9.81 -0.37 9.52
CA ASN A 26 10.77 -0.58 10.62
C ASN A 26 11.83 0.53 10.78
N VAL A 27 11.67 1.66 10.12
CA VAL A 27 12.52 2.85 10.30
C VAL A 27 11.76 3.86 11.14
N VAL A 28 12.45 4.51 12.08
CA VAL A 28 11.86 5.48 13.02
C VAL A 28 12.16 6.89 12.54
N TYR A 29 11.10 7.70 12.41
CA TYR A 29 11.15 9.09 11.96
C TYR A 29 10.64 10.02 13.05
N ASP A 30 11.38 11.08 13.33
CA ASP A 30 10.93 12.17 14.21
C ASP A 30 10.19 13.21 13.36
N VAL A 31 8.87 13.25 13.51
CA VAL A 31 8.00 14.13 12.73
C VAL A 31 7.58 15.38 13.51
N SER A 32 8.08 15.58 14.73
CA SER A 32 7.74 16.74 15.58
C SER A 32 7.98 18.08 14.86
N GLY A 33 9.09 18.20 14.13
CA GLY A 33 9.43 19.37 13.33
C GLY A 33 8.75 19.46 11.96
N PHE A 34 7.94 18.47 11.58
CA PHE A 34 7.27 18.40 10.27
C PHE A 34 5.75 18.50 10.37
N LEU A 35 5.19 18.51 11.58
CA LEU A 35 3.74 18.43 11.80
C LEU A 35 2.95 19.46 10.98
N GLU A 36 3.34 20.73 11.04
CA GLU A 36 2.63 21.84 10.37
C GLU A 36 2.91 21.93 8.87
N ASP A 37 4.04 21.40 8.42
CA ASP A 37 4.46 21.40 7.02
C ASP A 37 3.91 20.21 6.24
N HIS A 38 3.24 19.27 6.91
CA HIS A 38 2.70 18.08 6.27
C HIS A 38 1.49 18.41 5.38
N PRO A 39 1.56 18.19 4.05
CA PRO A 39 0.47 18.53 3.12
C PRO A 39 -0.81 17.73 3.39
N GLY A 40 -0.71 16.53 3.97
CA GLY A 40 -1.85 15.72 4.40
C GLY A 40 -2.50 16.16 5.71
N GLY A 41 -1.98 17.22 6.34
CA GLY A 41 -2.46 17.79 7.59
C GLY A 41 -1.75 17.24 8.83
N VAL A 42 -1.79 18.02 9.91
CA VAL A 42 -1.17 17.71 11.21
C VAL A 42 -1.82 16.48 11.87
N GLU A 43 -3.14 16.38 11.79
CA GLU A 43 -3.94 15.39 12.50
C GLU A 43 -3.56 13.94 12.13
N VAL A 44 -3.24 13.67 10.86
CA VAL A 44 -2.88 12.32 10.44
C VAL A 44 -1.54 11.86 11.00
N LEU A 45 -0.59 12.77 11.22
CA LEU A 45 0.69 12.44 11.86
C LEU A 45 0.50 12.22 13.36
N LEU A 46 -0.30 13.05 14.03
CA LEU A 46 -0.57 12.91 15.47
C LEU A 46 -1.39 11.66 15.81
N ASN A 47 -2.38 11.31 14.98
CA ASN A 47 -3.15 10.07 15.15
C ASN A 47 -2.29 8.80 15.02
N ASN A 48 -1.14 8.90 14.36
CA ASN A 48 -0.17 7.81 14.21
C ASN A 48 1.10 8.00 15.05
N ALA A 49 1.17 9.04 15.89
CA ALA A 49 2.33 9.30 16.72
C ALA A 49 2.52 8.16 17.74
N GLY A 50 3.75 7.70 17.88
CA GLY A 50 4.13 6.54 18.66
C GLY A 50 3.77 5.18 18.05
N LEU A 51 3.19 5.16 16.84
CA LEU A 51 2.67 3.95 16.20
C LEU A 51 3.39 3.63 14.87
N ASP A 52 3.00 2.48 14.32
CA ASP A 52 3.43 2.03 13.00
C ASP A 52 2.49 2.59 11.93
N ALA A 53 2.99 3.59 11.19
CA ALA A 53 2.27 4.29 10.15
C ALA A 53 2.53 3.71 8.75
N SER A 54 3.23 2.57 8.63
CA SER A 54 3.67 2.02 7.34
C SER A 54 2.50 1.82 6.38
N ARG A 55 1.41 1.23 6.86
CA ARG A 55 0.20 1.01 6.05
C ARG A 55 -0.41 2.33 5.59
N CYS A 56 -0.64 3.28 6.50
CA CYS A 56 -1.20 4.59 6.17
C CYS A 56 -0.32 5.32 5.15
N PHE A 57 1.01 5.23 5.29
CA PHE A 57 1.95 5.86 4.38
C PHE A 57 1.88 5.28 2.96
N HIS A 58 1.80 3.95 2.84
CA HIS A 58 1.71 3.25 1.56
C HIS A 58 0.33 3.39 0.89
N ASP A 59 -0.76 3.29 1.67
CA ASP A 59 -2.14 3.39 1.18
C ASP A 59 -2.43 4.77 0.56
N VAL A 60 -1.78 5.84 1.05
CA VAL A 60 -1.90 7.19 0.49
C VAL A 60 -1.15 7.35 -0.84
N GLY A 61 -0.09 6.57 -1.08
CA GLY A 61 0.68 6.64 -2.31
C GLY A 61 1.55 7.91 -2.43
N HIS A 62 2.34 8.22 -1.39
CA HIS A 62 3.32 9.31 -1.43
C HIS A 62 4.30 9.18 -2.60
N SER A 63 4.61 10.31 -3.26
CA SER A 63 5.56 10.39 -4.38
C SER A 63 6.97 9.98 -3.98
N ASP A 64 7.80 9.62 -4.96
CA ASP A 64 9.21 9.25 -4.71
C ASP A 64 10.00 10.40 -4.07
N ASP A 65 9.72 11.65 -4.45
CA ASP A 65 10.31 12.82 -3.82
C ASP A 65 9.93 12.91 -2.33
N ALA A 66 8.67 12.66 -1.97
CA ALA A 66 8.24 12.64 -0.57
C ALA A 66 8.92 11.50 0.21
N ARG A 67 9.10 10.33 -0.42
CA ARG A 67 9.82 9.18 0.16
C ARG A 67 11.31 9.46 0.35
N ALA A 68 11.93 10.24 -0.53
CA ALA A 68 13.31 10.68 -0.36
C ALA A 68 13.41 11.77 0.71
N TRP A 69 12.44 12.69 0.74
CA TRP A 69 12.44 13.81 1.67
C TRP A 69 12.29 13.36 3.13
N ARG A 70 11.47 12.34 3.41
CA ARG A 70 11.29 11.79 4.77
C ARG A 70 12.61 11.35 5.43
N GLU A 71 13.62 10.97 4.65
CA GLU A 71 14.91 10.48 5.17
C GLU A 71 15.61 11.54 6.03
N GLN A 72 15.32 12.83 5.81
CA GLN A 72 15.84 13.93 6.63
C GLN A 72 15.36 13.86 8.09
N TYR A 73 14.22 13.22 8.34
CA TYR A 73 13.61 13.05 9.65
C TYR A 73 13.95 11.71 10.31
N ARG A 74 14.78 10.88 9.67
CA ARG A 74 15.15 9.56 10.22
C ARG A 74 16.05 9.71 11.44
N ILE A 75 15.66 9.06 12.53
CA ILE A 75 16.44 9.04 13.78
C ILE A 75 17.01 7.65 14.10
N GLY A 76 16.51 6.59 13.47
CA GLY A 76 17.03 5.24 13.66
C GLY A 76 16.13 4.15 13.10
N GLU A 77 16.27 2.94 13.63
CA GLU A 77 15.54 1.75 13.19
C GLU A 77 14.97 0.97 14.37
N VAL A 78 13.95 0.17 14.13
CA VAL A 78 13.42 -0.77 15.12
C VAL A 78 14.44 -1.88 15.36
N VAL A 79 14.59 -2.27 16.63
CA VAL A 79 15.43 -3.41 17.06
C VAL A 79 15.09 -4.67 16.24
N PRO A 80 16.09 -5.46 15.81
CA PRO A 80 15.89 -6.62 14.96
C PRO A 80 14.79 -7.59 15.43
N GLU A 81 14.67 -7.76 16.75
CA GLU A 81 13.75 -8.68 17.41
C GLU A 81 12.28 -8.24 17.30
N GLU A 82 12.01 -6.94 17.09
CA GLU A 82 10.66 -6.37 17.01
C GLU A 82 10.31 -5.88 15.59
N ARG A 83 11.16 -6.18 14.61
CA ARG A 83 10.88 -5.89 13.20
C ARG A 83 9.67 -6.68 12.73
N ARG A 84 8.78 -6.02 12.02
CA ARG A 84 7.62 -6.64 11.37
C ARG A 84 7.90 -6.78 9.88
N GLU A 85 7.16 -7.68 9.22
CA GLU A 85 7.21 -7.76 7.76
C GLU A 85 6.88 -6.40 7.16
N VAL A 86 7.83 -5.89 6.38
CA VAL A 86 7.60 -4.69 5.59
C VAL A 86 6.70 -5.12 4.46
N ILE A 87 5.47 -4.61 4.45
CA ILE A 87 4.64 -4.66 3.26
C ILE A 87 5.32 -3.71 2.29
N ALA A 88 6.32 -4.22 1.56
CA ALA A 88 6.73 -3.58 0.34
C ALA A 88 5.43 -3.36 -0.45
N SER A 89 5.30 -2.22 -1.13
CA SER A 89 4.43 -2.10 -2.30
C SER A 89 4.89 -3.11 -3.37
N THR A 90 4.85 -4.39 -3.04
CA THR A 90 4.52 -5.45 -3.94
C THR A 90 3.16 -5.05 -4.46
N ASN A 91 2.97 -5.17 -5.76
CA ASN A 91 1.65 -5.18 -6.38
C ASN A 91 0.84 -6.38 -5.86
N SER A 92 0.66 -6.57 -4.54
CA SER A 92 0.03 -7.73 -3.92
C SER A 92 -1.50 -7.63 -3.92
N LEU A 93 -2.07 -6.57 -4.50
CA LEU A 93 -3.44 -6.58 -5.06
C LEU A 93 -3.48 -6.96 -6.56
N GLY A 94 -2.37 -7.44 -7.11
CA GLY A 94 -2.24 -7.88 -8.50
C GLY A 94 -1.35 -9.12 -8.70
N SER A 95 -0.87 -9.77 -7.63
CA SER A 95 0.02 -10.94 -7.71
C SER A 95 -0.64 -12.27 -7.33
N GLU A 96 -1.97 -12.34 -7.34
CA GLU A 96 -2.74 -13.59 -7.42
C GLU A 96 -3.62 -13.68 -8.68
N LEU A 97 -3.29 -12.90 -9.72
CA LEU A 97 -3.79 -13.17 -11.06
C LEU A 97 -2.60 -13.38 -11.97
N SER A 98 -2.15 -14.64 -12.02
CA SER A 98 -1.24 -15.13 -13.04
C SER A 98 -1.70 -14.62 -14.40
N ALA A 99 -0.89 -13.75 -15.01
CA ALA A 99 -1.14 -13.14 -16.31
C ALA A 99 -1.21 -14.15 -17.49
N ASP A 100 -1.08 -15.45 -17.20
CA ASP A 100 -1.18 -16.53 -18.17
C ASP A 100 -2.61 -17.07 -18.34
N GLU A 101 -3.56 -16.63 -17.49
CA GLU A 101 -4.97 -17.07 -17.49
C GLU A 101 -5.95 -15.88 -17.62
N LEU A 102 -5.66 -14.93 -18.52
CA LEU A 102 -6.73 -14.39 -19.38
C LEU A 102 -7.03 -15.45 -20.46
N THR A 103 -7.38 -16.65 -20.00
CA THR A 103 -7.45 -17.87 -20.79
C THR A 103 -8.52 -17.67 -21.86
N TRP A 104 -8.17 -17.93 -23.12
CA TRP A 104 -9.12 -18.00 -24.25
C TRP A 104 -10.41 -18.77 -23.88
N ARG A 105 -10.30 -19.76 -22.98
CA ARG A 105 -11.42 -20.52 -22.40
C ARG A 105 -12.46 -19.63 -21.71
N GLY A 106 -12.05 -18.67 -20.88
CA GLY A 106 -12.99 -17.76 -20.20
C GLY A 106 -13.68 -16.78 -21.15
N LEU A 107 -12.98 -16.33 -22.20
CA LEU A 107 -13.57 -15.52 -23.27
C LEU A 107 -14.57 -16.33 -24.11
N PHE A 108 -14.27 -17.59 -24.42
CA PHE A 108 -15.20 -18.49 -25.09
C PHE A 108 -16.41 -18.83 -24.21
N ASP A 109 -16.26 -19.07 -22.91
CA ASP A 109 -17.38 -19.44 -22.04
C ASP A 109 -18.42 -18.31 -21.88
N VAL A 110 -17.99 -17.04 -21.90
CA VAL A 110 -18.89 -15.88 -21.79
C VAL A 110 -19.51 -15.50 -23.14
N TRP A 111 -18.74 -15.60 -24.23
CA TRP A 111 -19.18 -15.10 -25.54
C TRP A 111 -19.74 -16.19 -26.47
N ALA A 112 -19.50 -17.48 -26.19
CA ALA A 112 -20.07 -18.58 -26.96
C ALA A 112 -21.61 -18.68 -26.82
N PRO A 113 -22.23 -18.53 -25.64
CA PRO A 113 -23.69 -18.56 -25.52
C PRO A 113 -24.41 -17.51 -26.40
N PRO A 114 -24.05 -16.21 -26.38
CA PRO A 114 -24.71 -15.23 -27.25
C PRO A 114 -24.41 -15.45 -28.74
N LEU A 115 -23.19 -15.87 -29.10
CA LEU A 115 -22.86 -16.15 -30.50
C LEU A 115 -23.60 -17.37 -31.06
N MET A 116 -23.65 -18.46 -30.30
CA MET A 116 -24.37 -19.68 -30.69
C MET A 116 -25.85 -19.42 -30.86
N MET A 117 -26.45 -18.60 -29.98
CA MET A 117 -27.86 -18.22 -30.09
C MET A 117 -28.14 -17.40 -31.35
N GLY A 118 -27.23 -16.47 -31.71
CA GLY A 118 -27.33 -15.69 -32.95
C GLY A 118 -27.25 -16.58 -34.20
N ILE A 119 -26.28 -17.49 -34.26
CA ILE A 119 -26.11 -18.40 -35.40
C ILE A 119 -27.34 -19.32 -35.53
N ALA A 120 -27.82 -19.90 -34.43
CA ALA A 120 -29.01 -20.76 -34.45
C ALA A 120 -30.26 -20.01 -34.95
N ALA A 121 -30.47 -18.77 -34.49
CA ALA A 121 -31.58 -17.95 -34.95
C ALA A 121 -31.50 -17.62 -36.45
N THR A 122 -30.30 -17.31 -36.97
CA THR A 122 -30.12 -17.05 -38.41
C THR A 122 -30.37 -18.28 -39.28
N LEU A 123 -29.92 -19.47 -38.85
CA LEU A 123 -30.18 -20.72 -39.58
C LEU A 123 -31.67 -21.07 -39.58
N ALA A 124 -32.35 -20.90 -38.43
CA ALA A 124 -33.79 -21.10 -38.34
C ALA A 124 -34.56 -20.13 -39.25
N TYR A 125 -34.14 -18.86 -39.33
CA TYR A 125 -34.74 -17.88 -40.22
C TYR A 125 -34.61 -18.27 -41.69
N ILE A 126 -33.39 -18.60 -42.14
CA ILE A 126 -33.12 -19.01 -43.54
C ILE A 126 -33.87 -20.29 -43.94
N TYR A 127 -34.15 -21.18 -42.98
CA TYR A 127 -34.83 -22.44 -43.27
C TYR A 127 -36.36 -22.31 -43.23
N LEU A 128 -36.90 -21.40 -42.42
CA LEU A 128 -38.35 -21.21 -42.25
C LEU A 128 -38.93 -20.14 -43.19
N PHE A 129 -38.09 -19.27 -43.78
CA PHE A 129 -38.48 -18.16 -44.65
C PHE A 129 -37.56 -18.07 -45.86
#